data_AF-A0A7X7ZIC1-F1
#
_entry.id   AF-A0A7X7ZIC1-F1
#
_cell.length_a   1.000
_cell.length_b   1.000
_cell.length_c   1.000
_cell.angle_alpha   90.00
_cell.angle_beta   90.00
_cell.angle_gamma   90.00
#
_symmetry.space_group_name_H-M   'P 1'
#
loop_
_entity.id
_entity.type
_entity.pdbx_description
1 polymer ?
#
loop_
_entity_poly.entity_id
_entity_poly.type
_entity_poly.pdbx_seq_one_letter_code
_entity_poly.pdbx_strand_id
1 'polypeptide(L)'
;MKKRKAKSANGKNGRNGKGAPKKSALAVEITGVVLIFLALFALISVVSYDAGDPSFASMPEAGHRVRNFAGSVGAYFAQAILWLIGLAAYVFPFALGYAAVRAVLRGTSAHLLKRLGTPSVDSIYFF
;
A
#
# COMPACT_ATOMS: atom_id res chain seq x y z
N MET A 1 63.03 18.44 26.35
CA MET A 1 63.33 17.32 25.41
C MET A 1 62.02 16.53 25.18
N LYS A 2 61.46 16.45 23.97
CA LYS A 2 61.43 15.25 23.07
C LYS A 2 61.31 13.92 23.87
N LYS A 3 60.45 12.93 23.60
CA LYS A 3 59.68 12.47 22.43
C LYS A 3 58.98 11.15 22.91
N ARG A 4 57.73 10.82 22.55
CA ARG A 4 57.31 9.80 21.54
C ARG A 4 56.51 8.60 22.11
N LYS A 5 55.43 8.27 21.36
CA LYS A 5 54.87 6.93 21.03
C LYS A 5 54.29 6.08 22.18
N ALA A 6 53.29 5.22 22.02
CA ALA A 6 52.33 4.94 20.94
C ALA A 6 51.26 3.96 21.48
N LYS A 7 50.03 4.15 21.02
CA LYS A 7 49.07 3.13 20.54
C LYS A 7 48.83 1.86 21.38
N SER A 8 47.62 1.76 21.93
CA SER A 8 46.83 0.53 22.03
C SER A 8 45.35 0.91 21.84
N ALA A 9 44.89 0.99 20.58
CA ALA A 9 43.92 0.07 19.99
C ALA A 9 42.91 -0.55 20.99
N ASN A 10 41.62 -0.22 20.85
CA ASN A 10 40.58 -1.16 20.39
C ASN A 10 39.19 -0.68 20.84
N GLY A 11 38.23 -0.68 19.91
CA GLY A 11 36.84 -0.36 20.21
C GLY A 11 36.12 0.35 19.07
N LYS A 12 36.11 -0.27 17.89
CA LYS A 12 35.17 0.07 16.82
C LYS A 12 33.76 0.05 17.41
N ASN A 13 33.03 1.14 17.35
CA ASN A 13 31.60 1.03 17.07
C ASN A 13 31.20 2.16 16.14
N GLY A 14 31.04 1.77 14.88
CA GLY A 14 30.61 2.65 13.81
C GLY A 14 29.35 3.38 14.24
N ARG A 15 29.40 4.70 14.11
CA ARG A 15 28.22 5.55 13.97
C ARG A 15 27.53 5.15 12.66
N ASN A 16 26.91 3.99 12.63
CA ASN A 16 26.05 3.58 11.53
C ASN A 16 24.71 4.28 11.74
N GLY A 17 24.63 5.48 11.18
CA GLY A 17 23.38 6.18 11.05
C GLY A 17 22.32 5.28 10.44
N LYS A 18 21.11 5.35 10.99
CA LYS A 18 19.90 4.99 10.26
C LYS A 18 18.85 6.06 10.54
N GLY A 19 19.08 7.23 9.93
CA GLY A 19 17.98 8.11 9.60
C GLY A 19 17.04 7.39 8.66
N ALA A 20 15.82 7.08 9.13
CA ALA A 20 14.55 7.04 8.39
C ALA A 20 13.60 6.00 9.00
N PRO A 21 12.40 6.44 9.46
CA PRO A 21 11.20 5.64 9.20
C PRO A 21 10.01 6.45 8.69
N LYS A 22 10.19 7.69 8.23
CA LYS A 22 9.06 8.51 7.74
C LYS A 22 8.59 8.11 6.33
N LYS A 23 9.48 7.64 5.45
CA LYS A 23 9.13 7.27 4.07
C LYS A 23 8.31 5.97 3.97
N SER A 24 8.61 4.97 4.80
CA SER A 24 7.88 3.69 4.79
C SER A 24 6.45 3.82 5.32
N ALA A 25 6.22 4.70 6.29
CA ALA A 25 4.90 5.03 6.82
C ALA A 25 3.98 5.57 5.73
N LEU A 26 4.46 6.63 5.07
CA LEU A 26 3.75 7.34 4.02
C LEU A 26 3.49 6.41 2.83
N ALA A 27 4.46 5.58 2.46
CA ALA A 27 4.28 4.59 1.40
C ALA A 27 3.16 3.59 1.72
N VAL A 28 3.03 3.16 2.98
CA VAL A 28 1.95 2.24 3.39
C VAL A 28 0.59 2.94 3.39
N GLU A 29 0.51 4.18 3.86
CA GLU A 29 -0.73 4.98 3.81
C GLU A 29 -1.20 5.20 2.37
N ILE A 30 -0.31 5.66 1.48
CA ILE A 30 -0.62 5.86 0.06
C ILE A 30 -1.03 4.55 -0.59
N THR A 31 -0.30 3.46 -0.33
CA THR A 31 -0.62 2.13 -0.88
C THR A 31 -1.99 1.66 -0.41
N GLY A 32 -2.33 1.84 0.87
CA GLY A 32 -3.63 1.49 1.42
C GLY A 32 -4.78 2.25 0.75
N VAL A 33 -4.64 3.57 0.60
CA VAL A 33 -5.66 4.41 -0.06
C VAL A 33 -5.84 4.02 -1.52
N VAL A 34 -4.74 3.80 -2.26
CA VAL A 34 -4.79 3.36 -3.66
C VAL A 34 -5.46 2.00 -3.79
N LEU A 35 -5.16 1.05 -2.90
CA LEU A 35 -5.80 -0.27 -2.92
C LEU A 35 -7.30 -0.19 -2.61
N ILE A 36 -7.72 0.65 -1.67
CA ILE A 36 -9.15 0.88 -1.39
C ILE A 36 -9.84 1.48 -2.62
N PHE A 37 -9.24 2.50 -3.22
CA PHE A 37 -9.77 3.12 -4.43
C PHE A 37 -9.91 2.09 -5.57
N LEU A 38 -8.89 1.28 -5.81
CA LEU A 38 -8.92 0.22 -6.81
C LEU A 38 -9.98 -0.85 -6.49
N ALA A 39 -10.14 -1.22 -5.21
CA ALA A 39 -11.17 -2.17 -4.79
C ALA A 39 -12.58 -1.65 -5.08
N LEU A 40 -12.85 -0.39 -4.73
CA LEU A 40 -14.14 0.26 -5.01
C LEU A 40 -14.37 0.43 -6.52
N PHE A 41 -13.35 0.88 -7.25
CA PHE A 41 -13.40 0.99 -8.70
C PHE A 41 -13.73 -0.35 -9.35
N ALA A 42 -13.03 -1.43 -8.95
CA ALA A 42 -13.26 -2.78 -9.46
C ALA A 42 -14.66 -3.29 -9.09
N LEU A 43 -15.12 -3.04 -7.86
CA LEU A 43 -16.46 -3.44 -7.42
C LEU A 43 -17.55 -2.77 -8.24
N ILE A 44 -17.49 -1.45 -8.36
CA ILE A 44 -18.45 -0.66 -9.14
C ILE A 44 -18.41 -1.10 -10.60
N SER A 45 -17.22 -1.28 -11.17
CA SER A 45 -17.06 -1.70 -12.57
C SER A 45 -17.66 -3.08 -12.84
N VAL A 46 -17.39 -4.08 -11.99
CA VAL A 46 -17.86 -5.46 -12.19
C VAL A 46 -19.36 -5.59 -11.90
N VAL A 47 -19.86 -4.93 -10.85
CA VAL A 47 -21.29 -4.99 -10.47
C VAL A 47 -22.17 -4.25 -11.49
N SER A 48 -21.69 -3.14 -12.05
CA SER A 48 -22.41 -2.40 -13.10
C SER A 48 -22.02 -2.81 -14.52
N TYR A 49 -21.40 -3.98 -14.69
CA TYR A 49 -21.05 -4.51 -16.00
C TYR A 49 -22.30 -4.76 -16.86
N ASP A 50 -22.26 -4.27 -18.08
CA ASP A 50 -23.28 -4.49 -19.09
C ASP A 50 -22.62 -5.01 -20.37
N ALA A 51 -23.19 -6.06 -21.00
CA ALA A 51 -22.61 -6.66 -22.20
C ALA A 51 -22.76 -5.77 -23.45
N GLY A 52 -23.66 -4.78 -23.41
CA GLY A 52 -23.84 -3.79 -24.46
C GLY A 52 -22.87 -2.60 -24.37
N ASP A 53 -22.15 -2.45 -23.25
CA ASP A 53 -21.16 -1.39 -23.10
C ASP A 53 -19.94 -1.60 -24.03
N PRO A 54 -19.24 -0.52 -24.41
CA PRO A 54 -17.99 -0.62 -25.17
C PRO A 54 -16.99 -1.53 -24.48
N SER A 55 -16.55 -2.55 -25.20
CA SER A 55 -15.61 -3.54 -24.69
C SER A 55 -14.69 -4.03 -25.82
N PHE A 56 -13.69 -4.87 -25.49
CA PHE A 56 -12.81 -5.44 -26.51
C PHE A 56 -13.54 -6.39 -27.48
N ALA A 57 -14.68 -6.93 -27.06
CA ALA A 57 -15.48 -7.88 -27.83
C ALA A 57 -16.82 -7.29 -28.32
N SER A 58 -17.21 -6.11 -27.82
CA SER A 58 -18.49 -5.47 -28.14
C SER A 58 -18.25 -4.06 -28.69
N MET A 59 -18.70 -3.81 -29.92
CA MET A 59 -18.81 -2.45 -30.46
C MET A 59 -20.19 -1.89 -30.11
N PRO A 60 -20.27 -0.76 -29.39
CA PRO A 60 -21.55 -0.16 -29.03
C PRO A 60 -22.22 0.45 -30.27
N GLU A 61 -23.54 0.41 -30.32
CA GLU A 61 -24.31 1.05 -31.39
C GLU A 61 -24.18 2.59 -31.35
N ALA A 62 -24.45 3.24 -32.48
CA ALA A 62 -24.40 4.70 -32.57
C ALA A 62 -25.38 5.36 -31.58
N GLY A 63 -24.86 6.17 -30.67
CA GLY A 63 -25.64 6.83 -29.62
C GLY A 63 -25.83 6.00 -28.33
N HIS A 64 -25.20 4.82 -28.23
CA HIS A 64 -25.25 4.03 -27.01
C HIS A 64 -24.55 4.76 -25.84
N ARG A 65 -25.27 4.87 -24.72
CA ARG A 65 -24.77 5.51 -23.51
C ARG A 65 -24.23 4.43 -22.57
N VAL A 66 -22.96 4.58 -22.19
CA VAL A 66 -22.30 3.65 -21.24
C VAL A 66 -23.08 3.54 -19.94
N ARG A 67 -23.38 2.30 -19.55
CA ARG A 67 -24.17 1.93 -18.38
C ARG A 67 -23.30 1.64 -17.16
N ASN A 68 -22.04 1.25 -17.37
CA ASN A 68 -21.07 1.12 -16.31
C ASN A 68 -20.88 2.44 -15.54
N PHE A 69 -21.00 2.39 -14.22
CA PHE A 69 -20.90 3.58 -13.36
C PHE A 69 -19.49 4.14 -13.26
N ALA A 70 -18.47 3.31 -13.54
CA ALA A 70 -17.10 3.76 -13.71
C ALA A 70 -16.80 4.21 -15.16
N GLY A 71 -17.84 4.38 -15.99
CA GLY A 71 -17.75 4.84 -17.38
C GLY A 71 -17.11 3.80 -18.30
N SER A 72 -16.64 4.25 -19.46
CA SER A 72 -16.08 3.35 -20.48
C SER A 72 -14.88 2.57 -19.95
N VAL A 73 -14.02 3.21 -19.14
CA VAL A 73 -12.85 2.55 -18.54
C VAL A 73 -13.27 1.39 -17.62
N GLY A 74 -14.32 1.59 -16.83
CA GLY A 74 -14.91 0.54 -16.00
C GLY A 74 -15.48 -0.62 -16.81
N ALA A 75 -16.14 -0.33 -17.94
CA ALA A 75 -16.66 -1.36 -18.84
C ALA A 75 -15.55 -2.24 -19.43
N TYR A 76 -14.47 -1.63 -19.95
CA TYR A 76 -13.30 -2.37 -20.44
C TYR A 76 -12.62 -3.18 -19.34
N PHE A 77 -12.46 -2.60 -18.14
CA PHE A 77 -11.84 -3.28 -17.01
C PHE A 77 -12.67 -4.49 -16.56
N ALA A 78 -13.98 -4.31 -16.39
CA ALA A 78 -14.90 -5.37 -16.01
C ALA A 78 -14.93 -6.50 -17.04
N GLN A 79 -14.98 -6.17 -18.34
CA GLN A 79 -14.90 -7.17 -19.40
C GLN A 79 -13.59 -7.98 -19.33
N ALA A 80 -12.45 -7.30 -19.17
CA ALA A 80 -11.15 -7.96 -19.14
C ALA A 80 -11.04 -8.92 -17.96
N ILE A 81 -11.43 -8.48 -16.75
CA ILE A 81 -11.35 -9.34 -15.56
C ILE A 81 -12.34 -10.50 -15.60
N LEU A 82 -13.55 -10.28 -16.15
CA LEU A 82 -14.53 -11.35 -16.40
C LEU A 82 -13.99 -12.37 -17.41
N TRP A 83 -13.24 -11.95 -18.43
CA TRP A 83 -12.58 -12.87 -19.36
C TRP A 83 -11.42 -13.65 -18.72
N LEU A 84 -10.61 -13.01 -17.87
CA LEU A 84 -9.46 -13.67 -17.24
C LEU A 84 -9.86 -14.71 -16.19
N ILE A 85 -10.81 -14.36 -15.32
CA ILE A 85 -11.13 -15.17 -14.12
C ILE A 85 -12.62 -15.51 -14.01
N GLY A 86 -13.46 -15.13 -14.97
CA GLY A 86 -14.87 -15.48 -14.99
C GLY A 86 -15.63 -14.90 -13.80
N LEU A 87 -16.52 -15.71 -13.23
CA LEU A 87 -17.34 -15.34 -12.08
C LEU A 87 -16.51 -14.99 -10.83
N ALA A 88 -15.25 -15.41 -10.75
CA ALA A 88 -14.36 -15.03 -9.65
C ALA A 88 -14.04 -13.51 -9.64
N ALA A 89 -14.30 -12.79 -10.74
CA ALA A 89 -14.19 -11.34 -10.81
C ALA A 89 -15.02 -10.60 -9.76
N TYR A 90 -16.16 -11.16 -9.33
CA TYR A 90 -16.98 -10.59 -8.27
C TYR A 90 -16.33 -10.67 -6.89
N VAL A 91 -15.41 -11.64 -6.67
CA VAL A 91 -14.67 -11.82 -5.41
C VAL A 91 -13.38 -10.98 -5.38
N PHE A 92 -12.82 -10.66 -6.55
CA PHE A 92 -11.62 -9.84 -6.72
C PHE A 92 -11.62 -8.50 -5.94
N PRO A 93 -12.66 -7.65 -5.98
CA PRO A 93 -12.69 -6.40 -5.22
C PRO A 93 -12.61 -6.64 -3.70
N PHE A 94 -13.18 -7.72 -3.19
CA PHE A 94 -13.08 -8.07 -1.77
C PHE A 94 -11.66 -8.51 -1.40
N ALA A 95 -10.97 -9.24 -2.28
CA ALA A 95 -9.57 -9.60 -2.08
C ALA A 95 -8.66 -8.36 -2.03
N LEU A 96 -8.88 -7.38 -2.91
CA LEU A 96 -8.19 -6.09 -2.87
C LEU A 96 -8.48 -5.32 -1.58
N GLY A 97 -9.75 -5.26 -1.15
CA GLY A 97 -10.14 -4.63 0.10
C GLY A 97 -9.46 -5.27 1.31
N TYR A 98 -9.43 -6.61 1.37
CA TYR A 98 -8.73 -7.34 2.43
C TYR A 98 -7.23 -7.05 2.43
N ALA A 99 -6.59 -7.03 1.26
CA ALA A 99 -5.18 -6.68 1.12
C ALA A 99 -4.90 -5.24 1.61
N ALA A 100 -5.80 -4.29 1.29
CA ALA A 100 -5.70 -2.91 1.73
C ALA A 100 -5.76 -2.80 3.26
N VAL A 101 -6.76 -3.43 3.89
CA VAL A 101 -6.89 -3.46 5.35
C VAL A 101 -5.64 -4.07 5.99
N ARG A 102 -5.17 -5.20 5.47
CA ARG A 102 -3.94 -5.86 5.97
C ARG A 102 -2.71 -4.97 5.82
N ALA A 103 -2.58 -4.23 4.71
CA ALA A 103 -1.47 -3.31 4.49
C ALA A 103 -1.50 -2.16 5.50
N VAL A 104 -2.68 -1.56 5.71
CA VAL A 104 -2.87 -0.48 6.69
C VAL A 104 -2.57 -0.95 8.12
N LEU A 105 -3.15 -2.08 8.55
CA LEU A 105 -2.95 -2.63 9.90
C LEU A 105 -1.48 -2.98 10.19
N ARG A 106 -0.73 -3.46 9.19
CA ARG A 106 0.72 -3.72 9.29
C ARG A 106 1.55 -2.45 9.34
N GLY A 107 1.11 -1.39 8.68
CA GLY A 107 1.76 -0.08 8.74
C GLY A 107 1.66 0.55 10.14
N THR A 108 0.47 0.49 10.76
CA THR A 108 0.21 1.15 12.04
C THR A 108 1.06 0.61 13.19
N SER A 109 1.30 -0.70 13.24
CA SER A 109 2.02 -1.36 14.35
C SER A 109 3.50 -0.97 14.44
N ALA A 110 4.14 -0.66 13.30
CA ALA A 110 5.54 -0.23 13.27
C ALA A 110 5.76 1.17 13.90
N HIS A 111 4.74 2.03 13.88
CA HIS A 111 4.82 3.39 14.44
C HIS A 111 4.53 3.44 15.94
N LEU A 112 3.69 2.55 16.44
CA LEU A 112 3.33 2.50 17.87
C LEU A 112 4.43 1.87 18.72
N LEU A 113 5.08 0.80 18.24
CA LEU A 113 6.21 0.20 18.95
C LEU A 113 7.43 1.13 19.04
N LYS A 114 7.61 2.04 18.06
CA LYS A 114 8.64 3.09 18.12
C LYS A 114 8.35 4.22 19.11
N ARG A 115 7.09 4.41 19.51
CA ARG A 115 6.71 5.39 20.54
C ARG A 115 6.78 4.81 21.96
N LEU A 116 6.83 3.48 22.09
CA LEU A 116 6.71 2.78 23.38
C LEU A 116 8.03 2.19 23.94
N GLY A 117 9.15 2.22 23.21
CA GLY A 117 10.48 1.95 23.78
C GLY A 117 11.39 3.15 23.51
N THR A 118 11.97 3.85 24.48
CA THR A 118 12.46 3.49 25.82
C THR A 118 12.36 4.71 26.74
N PRO A 119 11.69 4.68 27.90
CA PRO A 119 12.06 5.61 28.97
C PRO A 119 13.46 5.22 29.44
N SER A 120 14.44 6.05 29.10
CA SER A 120 15.79 6.00 29.66
C SER A 120 15.70 6.13 31.17
N VAL A 121 15.93 5.03 31.89
CA VAL A 121 15.94 4.96 33.36
C VAL A 121 17.21 5.56 33.99
N ASP A 122 18.01 6.31 33.22
CA ASP A 122 19.30 6.85 33.65
C ASP A 122 19.19 8.04 34.63
N SER A 123 17.98 8.46 35.03
CA SER A 123 17.79 9.67 35.85
C SER A 123 17.49 9.42 37.34
N ILE A 124 17.60 8.18 37.84
CA ILE A 124 17.18 7.83 39.22
C ILE A 124 18.37 7.56 40.18
N TYR A 125 19.62 7.53 39.70
CA TYR A 125 20.80 7.28 40.56
C TYR A 125 21.62 8.53 40.94
N PHE A 126 21.01 9.73 40.90
CA PHE A 126 21.68 10.98 41.30
C PHE A 126 20.89 11.70 42.40
N PHE A 127 20.80 11.07 43.57
CA PHE A 127 20.64 11.76 44.85
C PHE A 127 21.23 10.93 45.98
#